data_AF-A0A971TH65-F1
#
_entry.id   AF-A0A971TH65-F1
#
_cell.length_a   1.000
_cell.length_b   1.000
_cell.length_c   1.000
_cell.angle_alpha   90.00
_cell.angle_beta   90.00
_cell.angle_gamma   90.00
#
_symmetry.space_group_name_H-M   'P 1'
#
loop_
_entity.id
_entity.type
_entity.pdbx_description
1 polymer ?
#
loop_
_entity_poly.entity_id
_entity_poly.type
_entity_poly.pdbx_seq_one_letter_code
_entity_poly.pdbx_strand_id
1 'polypeptide(L)' 'MTIGLSILTIALILITYAYLSYKKVAHNLLPVKQEDLVSYYLDLVYNLLPVPFWSGLLGMALLLVAIIIILFSLPFVF' A
#
# COMPACT_ATOMS: atom_id res chain seq x y z
N MET A 1 -15.63 14.94 9.58
CA MET A 1 -14.72 15.25 8.47
C MET A 1 -13.23 15.22 8.84
N THR A 2 -12.76 15.98 9.84
CA THR A 2 -11.31 16.08 10.17
C THR A 2 -10.65 14.74 10.49
N ILE A 3 -11.30 13.89 11.29
CA ILE A 3 -10.82 12.54 11.62
C ILE A 3 -10.69 11.67 10.35
N GLY A 4 -11.72 11.66 9.49
CA GLY A 4 -11.68 10.93 8.23
C GLY A 4 -10.54 11.38 7.31
N LEU A 5 -10.29 12.69 7.24
CA LEU A 5 -9.15 13.24 6.47
C LEU A 5 -7.80 12.82 7.06
N SER A 6 -7.64 12.83 8.40
CA SER A 6 -6.39 12.40 9.03
C SER A 6 -6.08 10.92 8.77
N ILE A 7 -7.11 10.05 8.83
CA ILE A 7 -6.97 8.62 8.53
C ILE A 7 -6.64 8.42 7.05
N LEU A 8 -7.27 9.19 6.15
CA LEU A 8 -6.98 9.16 4.72
C LEU A 8 -5.52 9.50 4.43
N THR A 9 -4.97 10.53 5.08
CA THR A 9 -3.56 10.91 4.93
C THR A 9 -2.63 9.77 5.37
N ILE A 10 -2.89 9.16 6.52
CA ILE A 10 -2.09 8.02 7.02
C ILE A 10 -2.17 6.83 6.05
N ALA A 11 -3.37 6.53 5.55
CA ALA A 11 -3.58 5.46 4.57
C ALA A 11 -2.75 5.68 3.30
N LEU A 12 -2.75 6.90 2.76
CA LEU A 12 -1.97 7.25 1.56
C LEU A 12 -0.46 7.13 1.80
N ILE A 13 0.03 7.53 2.98
CA ILE A 13 1.45 7.40 3.33
C ILE A 13 1.87 5.92 3.35
N LEU A 14 1.07 5.06 3.99
CA LEU A 14 1.35 3.62 4.08
C LEU A 14 1.34 2.93 2.72
N ILE A 15 0.38 3.27 1.86
CA ILE A 15 0.29 2.75 0.48
C ILE A 15 1.50 3.22 -0.33
N THR A 16 1.86 4.50 -0.23
CA THR A 16 2.99 5.08 -0.96
C THR A 16 4.31 4.42 -0.52
N TYR A 17 4.49 4.21 0.78
CA TYR A 17 5.66 3.49 1.30
C TYR A 17 5.76 2.08 0.74
N ALA A 18 4.66 1.31 0.77
CA ALA A 18 4.63 -0.04 0.21
C ALA A 18 4.95 -0.05 -1.29
N TYR A 19 4.39 0.89 -2.05
CA TYR A 19 4.64 1.02 -3.48
C TYR A 19 6.10 1.37 -3.82
N LEU A 20 6.70 2.33 -3.09
CA LEU A 20 8.10 2.70 -3.30
C LEU A 20 9.04 1.54 -2.94
N SER A 21 8.75 0.82 -1.85
CA SER A 21 9.51 -0.36 -1.46
C SER A 21 9.42 -1.46 -2.53
N TYR A 22 8.22 -1.75 -3.03
CA TYR A 22 8.01 -2.68 -4.14
C TYR A 22 8.83 -2.29 -5.36
N LYS A 23 8.73 -1.03 -5.79
CA LYS A 23 9.43 -0.54 -6.97
C LYS A 23 10.96 -0.64 -6.82
N LYS A 24 11.48 -0.36 -5.63
CA LYS A 24 12.91 -0.49 -5.33
C LYS A 24 13.37 -1.95 -5.44
N VAL A 25 12.67 -2.88 -4.80
CA VAL A 25 13.01 -4.30 -4.82
C VAL A 25 12.89 -4.86 -6.25
N ALA A 26 11.80 -4.55 -6.95
CA ALA A 26 11.59 -5.00 -8.32
C ALA A 26 12.69 -4.49 -9.27
N HIS A 27 13.16 -3.25 -9.09
CA HIS A 27 14.28 -2.70 -9.85
C HIS A 27 15.59 -3.46 -9.58
N ASN A 28 15.88 -3.77 -8.32
CA ASN A 28 17.08 -4.51 -7.94
C ASN A 28 17.07 -5.96 -8.45
N LEU A 29 15.89 -6.57 -8.58
CA LEU A 29 15.71 -7.95 -9.05
C LEU A 29 15.48 -8.05 -10.58
N LEU A 30 15.56 -6.95 -11.32
CA LEU A 30 15.50 -6.96 -12.79
C LEU A 30 16.46 -7.95 -13.48
N PRO A 31 17.73 -8.10 -13.07
CA PRO A 31 18.61 -9.09 -13.70
C PRO A 31 18.13 -10.52 -13.45
N VAL A 32 17.73 -10.83 -12.21
CA VAL A 32 17.20 -12.15 -11.83
C VAL A 32 15.94 -12.50 -12.61
N LYS A 33 15.08 -11.51 -12.89
CA LYS A 33 13.87 -11.69 -13.69
C LYS A 33 14.14 -12.21 -15.10
N GLN A 34 15.29 -11.88 -15.70
CA GLN A 34 15.65 -12.29 -17.05
C GLN A 34 16.21 -13.71 -17.09
N GLU A 35 16.83 -14.14 -16.00
CA GLU A 35 17.47 -15.45 -15.87
C GLU A 35 16.50 -16.52 -15.35
N ASP A 36 15.76 -16.21 -14.28
CA ASP A 36 14.80 -17.11 -13.64
C ASP A 36 13.63 -16.35 -13.01
N LEU A 37 12.45 -16.52 -13.61
CA LEU A 37 11.20 -15.94 -13.12
C LEU A 37 10.78 -16.48 -11.76
N VAL A 38 11.05 -17.75 -11.45
CA VAL A 38 10.60 -18.37 -10.19
C VAL A 38 11.40 -17.79 -9.02
N SER A 39 12.73 -17.76 -9.16
CA SER A 39 13.61 -17.13 -8.17
C SER A 39 13.30 -15.65 -7.99
N TYR A 40 13.00 -14.93 -9.07
CA TYR A 40 12.55 -13.54 -8.99
C TYR A 40 11.32 -13.35 -8.09
N TYR A 41 10.27 -14.16 -8.26
CA TYR A 41 9.07 -14.02 -7.44
C TYR A 41 9.30 -14.41 -5.98
N LEU A 42 10.11 -15.43 -5.72
CA LEU A 42 10.51 -15.82 -4.37
C LEU A 42 11.24 -14.68 -3.66
N ASP A 43 12.28 -14.13 -4.28
CA ASP A 43 13.07 -13.04 -3.70
C ASP A 43 12.25 -11.76 -3.54
N LEU A 44 11.36 -11.48 -4.50
CA LEU A 44 10.45 -10.34 -4.42
C LEU A 44 9.55 -10.47 -3.19
N VAL A 45 8.96 -11.65 -2.97
CA VAL A 45 8.10 -11.93 -1.81
C VAL A 45 8.90 -11.86 -0.50
N TYR A 46 10.09 -12.44 -0.46
CA TYR A 46 10.96 -12.40 0.73
C TYR A 46 11.37 -10.98 1.11
N ASN A 47 11.62 -10.11 0.14
CA ASN A 47 11.99 -8.71 0.39
C ASN A 47 10.78 -7.81 0.71
N LEU A 48 9.60 -8.17 0.22
CA LEU A 48 8.34 -7.44 0.48
C LEU A 48 7.70 -7.83 1.81
N LEU A 49 7.97 -9.03 2.30
CA LEU A 49 7.50 -9.49 3.59
C LEU A 49 8.53 -9.19 4.70
N PRO A 50 8.08 -8.93 5.93
CA PRO A 50 6.69 -8.70 6.31
C PRO A 50 6.27 -7.24 6.06
N VAL A 51 7.15 -6.27 6.36
CA VAL A 51 6.76 -4.88 6.62
C VAL A 51 6.15 -4.16 5.40
N PRO A 52 6.79 -4.13 4.21
CA PRO A 52 6.22 -3.44 3.04
C PRO A 52 4.83 -3.94 2.66
N PHE A 53 4.64 -5.26 2.66
CA PHE A 53 3.37 -5.89 2.32
C PHE A 53 2.26 -5.53 3.32
N TRP A 54 2.52 -5.73 4.61
CA TRP A 54 1.54 -5.43 5.66
C TRP A 54 1.21 -3.93 5.75
N SER A 55 2.19 -3.05 5.49
CA SER A 55 1.95 -1.61 5.37
C SER A 55 0.96 -1.30 4.24
N GLY A 56 1.15 -1.88 3.06
CA GLY A 56 0.26 -1.67 1.93
C GLY A 56 -1.16 -2.17 2.21
N LEU A 57 -1.27 -3.37 2.80
CA LEU A 57 -2.56 -3.98 3.17
C LEU A 57 -3.30 -3.14 4.23
N LEU A 58 -2.62 -2.71 5.29
CA LEU A 58 -3.19 -1.83 6.31
C LEU A 58 -3.58 -0.48 5.73
N GLY A 59 -2.77 0.08 4.84
CA GLY A 59 -3.07 1.31 4.13
C GLY A 59 -4.35 1.20 3.31
N MET A 60 -4.56 0.11 2.58
CA MET A 60 -5.79 -0.15 1.83
C MET A 60 -7.02 -0.29 2.74
N ALA A 61 -6.88 -1.02 3.85
CA ALA A 61 -7.96 -1.15 4.83
C ALA A 61 -8.33 0.21 5.45
N LEU A 62 -7.33 1.00 5.85
CA LEU A 62 -7.54 2.35 6.39
C LEU A 62 -8.15 3.30 5.35
N LEU A 63 -7.80 3.15 4.08
CA LEU A 63 -8.38 3.94 2.99
C LEU A 63 -9.88 3.68 2.88
N LEU A 64 -10.31 2.42 2.91
CA LEU A 64 -11.73 2.07 2.90
C LEU A 64 -12.47 2.67 4.12
N VAL A 65 -11.90 2.53 5.31
CA VAL A 65 -12.48 3.10 6.55
C VAL A 65 -12.58 4.62 6.46
N ALA A 66 -11.54 5.30 5.94
CA ALA A 66 -11.55 6.75 5.77
C ALA A 66 -12.64 7.21 4.81
N ILE A 67 -12.80 6.53 3.67
CA ILE A 67 -13.86 6.82 2.70
C ILE A 67 -15.23 6.71 3.35
N ILE A 68 -15.49 5.62 4.10
CA ILE A 68 -16.77 5.42 4.79
C ILE A 68 -17.05 6.57 5.76
N ILE A 69 -16.08 6.92 6.61
CA ILE A 69 -16.21 8.02 7.59
C ILE A 69 -16.50 9.35 6.89
N ILE A 70 -15.79 9.64 5.79
CA ILE A 70 -15.99 10.87 5.04
C ILE A 70 -17.39 10.93 4.44
N LEU A 71 -17.85 9.83 3.82
CA LEU A 71 -19.20 9.73 3.23
C LEU A 71 -20.29 10.01 4.26
N PHE A 72 -20.22 9.38 5.45
CA PHE A 72 -21.20 9.61 6.51
C PHE A 72 -21.15 11.04 7.09
N SER A 73 -20.00 11.71 6.97
CA SER A 73 -19.82 13.06 7.48
C SER A 73 -20.16 14.17 6.48
N LEU A 74 -20.48 13.82 5.23
CA LEU A 74 -21.01 14.76 4.27
C LEU A 74 -22.47 15.07 4.63
N PRO A 75 -22.86 16.35 4.78
CA PRO A 75 -24.26 16.69 4.92
C PRO A 75 -24.96 16.28 3.62
N PHE A 76 -25.85 15.29 3.71
CA PHE A 76 -26.78 15.00 2.64
C PHE A 76 -27.76 16.17 2.55
N VAL A 77 -27.44 17.15 1.70
CA VAL A 77 -28.38 18.19 1.30
C VAL A 77 -29.29 17.55 0.26
N PHE A 78 -30.39 16.95 0.73
CA PHE A 78 -31.56 16.63 -0.09
C PHE A 78 -32.64 17.68 0.18
#